data_AF-A0A958UBZ3-F1
#
_entry.id   AF-A0A958UBZ3-F1
#
_cell.length_a   1.000
_cell.length_b   1.000
_cell.length_c   1.000
_cell.angle_alpha   90.00
_cell.angle_beta   90.00
_cell.angle_gamma   90.00
#
_symmetry.space_group_name_H-M   'P 1'
#
loop_
_entity.id
_entity.type
_entity.pdbx_description
1 polymer ?
#
loop_
_entity_poly.entity_id
_entity_poly.type
_entity_poly.pdbx_seq_one_letter_code
_entity_poly.pdbx_strand_id
1 'polypeptide(L)'
;MKRFIGFLRKEFYHIFRDKRSLFILFGMPIAQILLFGFAITNEINNVDVAILDQSKSTDTQKIINKIAASKYFTISQLLNTESDIEKAFKKGKVKAVLNFQQNFSKELVRDHKAVIQVITDATDPNTANTISNYINAMVLNYQQENNKGNSMAYQIIPQTRMVYNPELKSVFMFVPGVMTIILMLVSAMMTSISIAREKELGTMEILLVSPLKPFQVIVGKVVPYIFLSIVNAIVIIVLGILVFGVPVQGSLFLLGFESVLFIITSLAL
;
A
#
# COMPACT_ATOMS: atom_id res chain seq x y z
N MET A 1 -14.93 -29.75 34.59
CA MET A 1 -14.39 -29.82 33.20
C MET A 1 -15.44 -30.21 32.17
N LYS A 2 -16.21 -31.30 32.33
CA LYS A 2 -17.22 -31.74 31.34
C LYS A 2 -18.23 -30.65 30.90
N ARG A 3 -18.69 -29.80 31.84
CA ARG A 3 -19.62 -28.68 31.56
C ARG A 3 -19.00 -27.56 30.72
N PHE A 4 -17.74 -27.19 31.01
CA PHE A 4 -17.01 -26.16 30.25
C PHE A 4 -16.69 -26.62 28.81
N ILE A 5 -16.27 -27.88 28.65
CA ILE A 5 -16.04 -28.46 27.32
C ILE A 5 -17.35 -28.55 26.53
N GLY A 6 -18.46 -28.88 27.19
CA GLY A 6 -19.80 -28.85 26.58
C GLY A 6 -20.19 -27.45 26.10
N PHE A 7 -19.93 -26.42 26.92
CA PHE A 7 -20.17 -25.02 26.56
C PHE A 7 -19.31 -24.58 25.36
N LEU A 8 -18.00 -24.88 25.38
CA LEU A 8 -17.09 -24.61 24.26
C LEU A 8 -17.58 -25.26 22.97
N ARG A 9 -17.94 -26.55 23.01
CA ARG A 9 -18.44 -27.29 21.84
C ARG A 9 -19.72 -26.65 21.28
N LYS A 10 -20.63 -26.22 22.16
CA LYS A 10 -21.85 -25.50 21.79
C LYS A 10 -21.51 -24.19 21.06
N GLU A 11 -20.60 -23.37 21.57
CA GLU A 11 -20.20 -22.11 20.91
C GLU A 11 -19.60 -22.35 19.51
N PHE A 12 -18.73 -23.36 19.35
CA PHE A 12 -18.23 -23.75 18.03
C PHE A 12 -19.37 -24.11 17.05
N TYR A 13 -20.32 -24.95 17.48
CA TYR A 13 -21.46 -25.30 16.62
C TYR A 13 -22.35 -24.10 16.29
N HIS A 14 -22.54 -23.16 17.21
CA HIS A 14 -23.32 -21.95 16.95
C HIS A 14 -22.67 -21.09 15.87
N ILE A 15 -21.35 -20.90 15.93
CA ILE A 15 -20.65 -20.08 14.94
C ILE A 15 -20.62 -20.79 13.57
N PHE A 16 -20.26 -22.07 13.53
CA PHE A 16 -20.17 -22.81 12.26
C PHE A 16 -21.52 -23.02 11.57
N ARG A 17 -22.63 -23.02 12.32
CA ARG A 17 -23.98 -23.11 11.72
C ARG A 17 -24.50 -21.77 11.21
N ASP A 18 -23.98 -20.66 11.73
CA ASP A 18 -24.36 -19.33 11.27
C ASP A 18 -23.59 -18.93 10.01
N LYS A 19 -24.17 -19.28 8.85
CA LYS A 19 -23.61 -18.99 7.53
C LYS A 19 -23.35 -17.50 7.29
N ARG A 20 -24.14 -16.60 7.88
CA ARG A 20 -23.94 -15.15 7.72
C ARG A 20 -22.70 -14.70 8.47
N SER A 21 -22.54 -15.15 9.71
CA SER A 21 -21.34 -14.87 10.51
C SER A 21 -20.08 -15.46 9.85
N LEU A 22 -20.14 -16.70 9.35
CA LEU A 22 -19.02 -17.29 8.62
C LEU A 22 -18.66 -16.52 7.33
N PHE A 23 -19.66 -16.05 6.58
CA PHE A 23 -19.41 -15.26 5.38
C PHE A 23 -18.76 -13.91 5.70
N ILE A 24 -19.21 -13.22 6.74
CA ILE A 24 -18.58 -11.97 7.20
C ILE A 24 -17.16 -12.26 7.71
N LEU A 25 -16.95 -13.38 8.39
CA LEU A 25 -15.69 -13.72 9.03
C LEU A 25 -14.58 -14.12 8.05
N PHE A 26 -14.93 -14.78 6.95
CA PHE A 26 -13.96 -15.25 5.96
C PHE A 26 -14.14 -14.57 4.60
N GLY A 27 -15.37 -14.50 4.10
CA GLY A 27 -15.68 -13.94 2.79
C GLY A 27 -15.31 -12.46 2.68
N MET A 28 -15.63 -11.65 3.68
CA MET A 28 -15.33 -10.21 3.66
C MET A 28 -13.81 -9.93 3.72
N PRO A 29 -13.02 -10.53 4.65
CA PRO A 29 -11.55 -10.44 4.63
C PRO A 29 -10.91 -10.85 3.31
N ILE A 30 -11.34 -11.98 2.74
CA ILE A 30 -10.82 -12.48 1.46
C ILE A 30 -11.16 -11.51 0.32
N ALA A 31 -12.39 -10.98 0.29
CA ALA A 31 -12.76 -9.97 -0.68
C ALA A 31 -11.94 -8.68 -0.49
N GLN A 32 -11.73 -8.23 0.75
CA GLN A 32 -10.95 -7.03 1.05
C GLN A 32 -9.49 -7.16 0.63
N ILE A 33 -8.83 -8.29 0.92
CA ILE A 33 -7.43 -8.47 0.51
C ILE A 33 -7.30 -8.58 -1.01
N LEU A 34 -8.25 -9.22 -1.69
CA LEU A 34 -8.26 -9.28 -3.15
C LEU A 34 -8.49 -7.89 -3.75
N LEU A 35 -9.49 -7.17 -3.26
CA LEU A 35 -9.79 -5.81 -3.70
C LEU A 35 -8.60 -4.88 -3.45
N PHE A 36 -8.08 -4.80 -2.23
CA PHE A 36 -6.99 -3.87 -1.92
C PHE A 36 -5.65 -4.30 -2.50
N GLY A 37 -5.36 -5.60 -2.55
CA GLY A 37 -4.12 -6.11 -3.14
C GLY A 37 -4.02 -5.89 -4.65
N PHE A 38 -5.16 -5.87 -5.37
CA PHE A 38 -5.19 -5.56 -6.80
C PHE A 38 -5.52 -4.09 -7.12
N ALA A 39 -6.37 -3.43 -6.33
CA ALA A 39 -6.86 -2.08 -6.64
C ALA A 39 -5.94 -0.97 -6.11
N ILE A 40 -5.15 -1.22 -5.05
CA ILE A 40 -4.23 -0.22 -4.51
C ILE A 40 -2.84 -0.43 -5.13
N THR A 41 -2.62 0.18 -6.29
CA THR A 41 -1.31 0.28 -6.92
C THR A 41 -0.86 1.74 -6.96
N ASN A 42 0.17 2.08 -6.19
CA ASN A 42 0.91 3.35 -6.30
C ASN A 42 2.13 3.20 -7.23
N GLU A 43 2.15 2.16 -8.07
CA GLU A 43 3.24 1.94 -9.01
C GLU A 43 3.14 2.94 -10.15
N ILE A 44 4.21 3.72 -10.36
CA ILE A 44 4.37 4.54 -11.56
C ILE A 44 4.60 3.58 -12.72
N ASN A 45 3.58 3.38 -13.54
CA ASN A 45 3.72 2.74 -14.83
C ASN A 45 2.99 3.60 -15.85
N ASN A 46 3.68 3.95 -16.94
CA ASN A 46 3.08 4.63 -18.08
C ASN A 46 2.42 5.99 -17.74
N VAL A 47 3.08 6.78 -16.89
CA VAL A 47 2.58 8.10 -16.47
C VAL A 47 2.65 9.08 -17.64
N ASP A 48 1.50 9.68 -17.97
CA ASP A 48 1.41 10.70 -19.02
C ASP A 48 2.05 12.02 -18.56
N VAL A 49 3.13 12.41 -19.25
CA VAL A 49 3.88 13.64 -19.04
C VAL A 49 3.66 14.56 -20.23
N ALA A 50 3.56 15.87 -19.98
CA ALA A 50 3.61 16.89 -21.01
C ALA A 50 4.95 17.64 -20.96
N ILE A 51 5.38 18.16 -22.11
CA ILE A 51 6.63 18.93 -22.19
C ILE A 51 6.33 20.30 -22.76
N LEU A 52 6.80 21.33 -22.06
CA LEU A 52 6.91 22.69 -22.57
C LEU A 52 8.40 22.96 -22.83
N ASP A 53 8.82 22.87 -24.10
CA ASP A 53 10.19 23.19 -24.52
C ASP A 53 10.20 24.45 -25.39
N GLN A 54 10.51 25.57 -24.74
CA GLN A 54 10.63 26.86 -25.44
C GLN A 54 12.00 27.03 -26.11
N SER A 55 13.02 26.26 -25.71
CA SER A 55 14.38 26.33 -26.29
C SER A 55 14.51 25.55 -27.60
N LYS A 56 13.75 24.45 -27.74
CA LYS A 56 13.79 23.49 -28.84
C LYS A 56 15.21 23.07 -29.22
N SER A 57 16.05 22.90 -28.20
CA SER A 57 17.49 22.71 -28.39
C SER A 57 17.87 21.23 -28.40
N THR A 58 19.08 20.92 -28.89
CA THR A 58 19.51 19.51 -28.97
C THR A 58 19.66 18.87 -27.59
N ASP A 59 20.01 19.65 -26.56
CA ASP A 59 20.13 19.15 -25.19
C ASP A 59 18.76 18.86 -24.55
N THR A 60 17.76 19.71 -24.76
CA THR A 60 16.40 19.43 -24.28
C THR A 60 15.83 18.19 -24.95
N GLN A 61 16.01 18.03 -26.27
CA GLN A 61 15.57 16.84 -27.00
C GLN A 61 16.23 15.55 -26.50
N LYS A 62 17.51 15.57 -26.13
CA LYS A 62 18.19 14.39 -25.55
C LYS A 62 17.57 13.99 -24.20
N ILE A 63 17.31 14.97 -23.32
CA ILE A 63 16.67 14.72 -22.02
C ILE A 63 15.26 14.17 -22.22
N ILE A 64 14.49 14.79 -23.12
CA ILE A 64 13.14 14.37 -23.49
C ILE A 64 13.14 12.91 -23.97
N ASN A 65 14.04 12.56 -24.90
CA ASN A 65 14.16 11.21 -25.43
C ASN A 65 14.57 10.18 -24.36
N LYS A 66 15.45 10.56 -23.42
CA LYS A 66 15.85 9.68 -22.29
C LYS A 66 14.64 9.37 -21.39
N ILE A 67 13.80 10.37 -21.11
CA ILE A 67 12.58 10.20 -20.33
C ILE A 67 11.55 9.33 -21.10
N ALA A 68 11.38 9.60 -22.39
CA ALA A 68 10.48 8.86 -23.29
C ALA A 68 10.86 7.37 -23.44
N ALA A 69 12.16 7.07 -23.38
CA ALA A 69 12.67 5.71 -23.48
C ALA A 69 12.45 4.87 -22.20
N SER A 70 12.07 5.52 -21.09
CA SER A 70 11.77 4.82 -19.84
C SER A 70 10.39 4.18 -19.88
N LYS A 71 10.21 3.03 -19.21
CA LYS A 71 8.89 2.37 -19.08
C LYS A 71 7.91 3.12 -18.16
N TYR A 72 8.42 4.12 -17.43
CA TYR A 72 7.68 4.82 -16.38
C TYR A 72 6.89 6.01 -16.93
N PHE A 73 7.32 6.62 -18.04
CA PHE A 73 6.77 7.86 -18.56
C PHE A 73 6.41 7.75 -20.03
N THR A 74 5.26 8.30 -20.39
CA THR A 74 4.80 8.47 -21.77
C THR A 74 4.66 9.95 -22.07
N ILE A 75 5.30 10.43 -23.14
CA ILE A 75 5.11 11.81 -23.58
C ILE A 75 3.77 11.89 -24.30
N SER A 76 2.79 12.47 -23.64
CA SER A 76 1.40 12.54 -24.13
C SER A 76 1.13 13.77 -24.99
N GLN A 77 1.82 14.89 -24.73
CA GLN A 77 1.62 16.14 -25.46
C GLN A 77 2.83 17.08 -25.34
N LEU A 78 3.00 17.91 -26.38
CA LEU A 78 3.91 19.04 -26.40
C LEU A 78 3.10 20.33 -26.22
N LEU A 79 3.44 21.12 -25.23
CA LEU A 79 2.81 22.40 -24.91
C LEU A 79 3.59 23.54 -25.59
N ASN A 80 2.87 24.61 -25.94
CA ASN A 80 3.48 25.79 -26.57
C ASN A 80 3.61 26.96 -25.60
N THR A 81 2.66 27.12 -24.67
CA THR A 81 2.63 28.24 -23.72
C THR A 81 2.45 27.75 -22.28
N GLU A 82 2.86 28.55 -21.30
CA GLU A 82 2.64 28.25 -19.89
C GLU A 82 1.14 28.17 -19.54
N SER A 83 0.29 28.92 -20.24
CA SER A 83 -1.17 28.85 -20.07
C SER A 83 -1.76 27.48 -20.42
N ASP A 84 -1.05 26.68 -21.22
CA ASP A 84 -1.49 25.34 -21.60
C ASP A 84 -1.21 24.30 -20.50
N ILE A 85 -0.34 24.62 -19.54
CA ILE A 85 -0.01 23.74 -18.40
C ILE A 85 -1.26 23.50 -17.55
N GLU A 86 -1.98 24.57 -17.19
CA GLU A 86 -3.19 24.46 -16.38
C GLU A 86 -4.29 23.70 -17.14
N LYS A 87 -4.45 23.98 -18.44
CA LYS A 87 -5.42 23.27 -19.31
C LYS A 87 -5.07 21.78 -19.42
N ALA A 88 -3.80 21.44 -19.48
CA ALA A 88 -3.32 20.06 -19.52
C ALA A 88 -3.70 19.29 -18.25
N PHE A 89 -3.48 19.87 -17.08
CA PHE A 89 -3.87 19.26 -15.80
C PHE A 89 -5.39 19.15 -15.66
N LYS A 90 -6.15 20.17 -16.07
CA LYS A 90 -7.62 20.16 -16.02
C LYS A 90 -8.26 19.04 -16.85
N LYS A 91 -7.58 18.54 -17.90
CA LYS A 91 -8.04 17.37 -18.68
C LYS A 91 -7.88 16.04 -17.93
N GLY A 92 -7.20 16.02 -16.79
CA GLY A 92 -7.03 14.86 -15.90
C GLY A 92 -6.06 13.77 -16.40
N LYS A 93 -5.65 13.82 -17.67
CA LYS A 93 -4.78 12.82 -18.29
C LYS A 93 -3.30 12.99 -17.88
N VAL A 94 -2.80 14.22 -17.88
CA VAL A 94 -1.39 14.51 -17.59
C VAL A 94 -1.14 14.65 -16.10
N LYS A 95 -0.13 13.95 -15.59
CA LYS A 95 0.26 13.96 -14.17
C LYS A 95 1.52 14.76 -13.87
N ALA A 96 2.32 15.06 -14.90
CA ALA A 96 3.45 15.95 -14.76
C ALA A 96 3.71 16.78 -16.02
N VAL A 97 4.26 17.97 -15.84
CA VAL A 97 4.73 18.85 -16.90
C VAL A 97 6.19 19.20 -16.66
N LEU A 98 7.02 18.95 -17.68
CA LEU A 98 8.41 19.40 -17.74
C LEU A 98 8.47 20.73 -18.48
N ASN A 99 8.79 21.80 -17.76
CA ASN A 99 8.97 23.13 -18.33
C ASN A 99 10.47 23.44 -18.43
N PHE A 100 10.97 23.51 -19.66
CA PHE A 100 12.35 23.89 -19.98
C PHE A 100 12.44 25.39 -20.24
N GLN A 101 13.39 26.07 -19.58
CA GLN A 101 13.62 27.50 -19.78
C GLN A 101 13.97 27.84 -21.24
N GLN A 102 13.61 29.04 -21.71
CA GLN A 102 13.82 29.47 -23.12
C GLN A 102 15.25 29.35 -23.62
N ASN A 103 16.23 29.69 -22.79
CA ASN A 103 17.64 29.72 -23.16
C ASN A 103 18.42 28.51 -22.63
N PHE A 104 17.76 27.36 -22.45
CA PHE A 104 18.31 26.16 -21.81
C PHE A 104 19.74 25.83 -22.25
N SER A 105 19.97 25.59 -23.54
CA SER A 105 21.30 25.24 -24.06
C SER A 105 22.34 26.37 -23.92
N LYS A 106 21.93 27.63 -24.07
CA LYS A 106 22.85 28.78 -23.97
C LYS A 106 23.35 28.94 -22.55
N GLU A 107 22.46 28.85 -21.56
CA GLU A 107 22.82 28.98 -20.14
C GLU A 107 23.58 27.74 -19.64
N LEU A 108 23.24 26.54 -20.15
CA LEU A 108 23.98 25.32 -19.84
C LEU A 108 25.44 25.43 -20.29
N VAL A 109 25.71 25.96 -21.49
CA VAL A 109 27.08 26.14 -22.01
C VAL A 109 27.80 27.31 -21.35
N ARG A 110 27.12 28.45 -21.15
CA ARG A 110 27.75 29.68 -20.63
C ARG A 110 28.01 29.60 -19.12
N ASP A 111 26.97 29.25 -18.36
CA ASP A 111 26.94 29.40 -16.90
C ASP A 111 27.04 28.04 -16.18
N HIS A 112 27.18 26.94 -16.94
CA HIS A 112 27.17 25.56 -16.43
C HIS A 112 25.91 25.25 -15.59
N LYS A 113 24.83 25.99 -15.84
CA LYS A 113 23.57 25.94 -15.08
C LYS A 113 22.40 26.14 -16.03
N ALA A 114 21.43 25.25 -15.95
CA ALA A 114 20.15 25.40 -16.63
C ALA A 114 19.03 24.83 -15.75
N VAL A 115 17.86 25.49 -15.77
CA VAL A 115 16.73 25.12 -14.92
C VAL A 115 15.70 24.31 -15.73
N ILE A 116 15.27 23.20 -15.13
CA ILE A 116 14.09 22.43 -15.57
C ILE A 116 13.11 22.49 -14.41
N GLN A 117 11.89 22.95 -14.67
CA GLN A 117 10.83 22.95 -13.68
C GLN A 117 9.96 21.71 -13.89
N VAL A 118 9.82 20.91 -12.83
CA VAL A 118 8.95 19.72 -12.79
C VAL A 118 7.68 20.10 -12.04
N ILE A 119 6.56 20.20 -12.74
CA ILE A 119 5.25 20.53 -12.15
C ILE A 119 4.43 19.24 -12.13
N THR A 120 3.89 18.85 -10.98
CA THR A 120 3.15 17.58 -10.82
C THR A 120 1.75 17.80 -10.26
N ASP A 121 0.79 16.97 -10.67
CA ASP A 121 -0.56 16.93 -10.11
C ASP A 121 -0.54 16.35 -8.69
N ALA A 122 -0.68 17.22 -7.69
CA ALA A 122 -0.64 16.85 -6.28
C ALA A 122 -1.99 16.39 -5.70
N THR A 123 -2.98 16.05 -6.54
CA THR A 123 -4.23 15.40 -6.08
C THR A 123 -3.92 14.09 -5.34
N ASP A 124 -2.87 13.39 -5.78
CA ASP A 124 -2.19 12.36 -4.98
C ASP A 124 -0.74 12.80 -4.71
N PRO A 125 -0.42 13.29 -3.50
CA PRO A 125 0.91 13.80 -3.17
C PRO A 125 1.97 12.70 -3.17
N ASN A 126 1.62 11.44 -2.92
CA ASN A 126 2.58 10.33 -2.97
C ASN A 126 3.01 10.08 -4.41
N THR A 127 2.05 9.99 -5.33
CA THR A 127 2.33 9.83 -6.75
C THR A 127 3.09 11.04 -7.30
N ALA A 128 2.70 12.27 -6.96
CA ALA A 128 3.38 13.49 -7.38
C ALA A 128 4.86 13.53 -6.94
N ASN A 129 5.14 13.26 -5.66
CA ASN A 129 6.50 13.21 -5.14
C ASN A 129 7.32 12.11 -5.80
N THR A 130 6.71 10.94 -6.03
CA THR A 130 7.38 9.83 -6.69
C THR A 130 7.76 10.20 -8.12
N ILE A 131 6.85 10.79 -8.91
CA ILE A 131 7.14 11.27 -10.28
C ILE A 131 8.29 12.27 -10.28
N SER A 132 8.24 13.28 -9.40
CA SER A 132 9.28 14.30 -9.27
C SER A 132 10.65 13.68 -8.96
N ASN A 133 10.71 12.73 -8.04
CA ASN A 133 11.94 12.03 -7.68
C ASN A 133 12.53 11.21 -8.85
N TYR A 134 11.69 10.48 -9.60
CA TYR A 134 12.14 9.73 -10.77
C TYR A 134 12.68 10.64 -11.88
N ILE A 135 11.97 11.74 -12.18
CA ILE A 135 12.42 12.73 -13.17
C ILE A 135 13.75 13.34 -12.73
N ASN A 136 13.88 13.76 -11.47
CA ASN A 136 15.13 14.31 -10.93
C ASN A 136 16.29 13.30 -11.04
N ALA A 137 16.05 12.03 -10.72
CA ALA A 137 17.05 10.98 -10.88
C ALA A 137 17.47 10.79 -12.36
N MET A 138 16.53 10.85 -13.31
CA MET A 138 16.85 10.75 -14.74
C MET A 138 17.67 11.94 -15.24
N VAL A 139 17.32 13.17 -14.81
CA VAL A 139 18.08 14.38 -15.16
C VAL A 139 19.49 14.34 -14.56
N LEU A 140 19.64 13.91 -13.30
CA LEU A 140 20.95 13.74 -12.66
C LEU A 140 21.81 12.68 -13.36
N ASN A 141 21.22 11.56 -13.80
CA ASN A 141 21.93 10.56 -14.59
C ASN A 141 22.39 11.12 -15.94
N TYR A 142 21.55 11.90 -16.64
CA TYR A 142 21.95 12.59 -17.88
C TYR A 142 23.12 13.56 -17.64
N GLN A 143 23.08 14.34 -16.55
CA GLN A 143 24.18 15.23 -16.19
C GLN A 143 25.49 14.46 -15.94
N GLN A 144 25.45 13.34 -15.23
CA GLN A 144 26.64 12.50 -14.99
C GLN A 144 27.19 11.89 -16.29
N GLU A 145 26.31 11.45 -17.21
CA GLU A 145 26.73 10.90 -18.51
C GLU A 145 27.45 11.96 -19.37
N ASN A 146 26.97 13.21 -19.36
CA ASN A 146 27.55 14.30 -20.15
C ASN A 146 28.79 14.95 -19.49
N ASN A 147 28.90 14.93 -18.16
CA ASN A 147 30.01 15.53 -17.41
C ASN A 147 31.26 14.62 -17.26
N LYS A 148 31.34 13.50 -17.99
CA LYS A 148 32.47 12.55 -17.92
C LYS A 148 33.87 13.15 -18.21
N GLY A 149 33.94 14.39 -18.73
CA GLY A 149 35.20 15.10 -19.02
C GLY A 149 35.50 16.33 -18.15
N ASN A 150 34.54 16.83 -17.37
CA ASN A 150 34.72 17.99 -16.48
C ASN A 150 34.58 17.52 -15.03
N SER A 151 35.69 17.13 -14.42
CA SER A 151 35.73 16.80 -12.99
C SER A 151 35.31 18.03 -12.18
N MET A 152 34.07 18.04 -11.66
CA MET A 152 33.75 18.85 -10.49
C MET A 152 34.77 18.50 -9.39
N ALA A 153 35.37 19.52 -8.77
CA ALA A 153 36.53 19.36 -7.89
C ALA A 153 36.32 18.26 -6.84
N TYR A 154 35.12 18.16 -6.25
CA TYR A 154 34.62 16.97 -5.55
C TYR A 154 33.08 16.97 -5.60
N GLN A 155 32.45 15.84 -5.92
CA GLN A 155 30.99 15.67 -5.85
C GLN A 155 30.67 14.44 -5.00
N ILE A 156 29.95 14.64 -3.88
CA ILE A 156 29.46 13.54 -3.05
C ILE A 156 28.03 13.22 -3.52
N ILE A 157 27.87 12.12 -4.23
CA ILE A 157 26.56 11.66 -4.73
C ILE A 157 26.12 10.48 -3.87
N PRO A 158 25.13 10.65 -2.97
CA PRO A 158 24.61 9.54 -2.20
C PRO A 158 23.90 8.55 -3.14
N GLN A 159 24.39 7.31 -3.19
CA GLN A 159 23.70 6.21 -3.88
C GLN A 159 22.73 5.52 -2.93
N THR A 160 21.50 6.01 -2.90
CA THR A 160 20.44 5.41 -2.08
C THR A 160 19.98 4.10 -2.71
N ARG A 161 20.10 3.00 -1.97
CA ARG A 161 19.60 1.67 -2.37
C ARG A 161 18.52 1.21 -1.40
N MET A 162 17.35 0.90 -1.94
CA MET A 162 16.28 0.20 -1.22
C MET A 162 16.71 -1.26 -1.02
N VAL A 163 16.94 -1.67 0.23
CA VAL A 163 17.30 -3.07 0.55
C VAL A 163 16.06 -3.98 0.49
N TYR A 164 14.92 -3.46 0.94
CA TYR A 164 13.63 -4.14 0.90
C TYR A 164 12.73 -3.42 -0.12
N ASN A 165 12.10 -4.20 -1.00
CA ASN A 165 11.28 -3.70 -2.12
C ASN A 165 11.98 -2.73 -3.10
N PRO A 166 13.06 -3.14 -3.81
CA PRO A 166 13.76 -2.27 -4.75
C PRO A 166 12.89 -1.76 -5.91
N GLU A 167 11.91 -2.56 -6.32
CA GLU A 167 10.97 -2.23 -7.39
C GLU A 167 9.80 -1.37 -6.90
N LEU A 168 9.75 -1.03 -5.59
CA LEU A 168 8.67 -0.27 -4.95
C LEU A 168 7.27 -0.82 -5.28
N LYS A 169 7.18 -2.14 -5.38
CA LYS A 169 5.91 -2.85 -5.60
C LYS A 169 4.94 -2.51 -4.47
N SER A 170 3.81 -1.93 -4.82
CA SER A 170 2.84 -1.43 -3.84
C SER A 170 2.26 -2.57 -3.01
N VAL A 171 2.07 -3.72 -3.65
CA VAL A 171 1.57 -4.96 -3.06
C VAL A 171 2.37 -5.37 -1.81
N PHE A 172 3.70 -5.18 -1.82
CA PHE A 172 4.56 -5.55 -0.70
C PHE A 172 4.41 -4.63 0.52
N MET A 173 3.84 -3.43 0.35
CA MET A 173 3.52 -2.53 1.46
C MET A 173 2.07 -2.69 1.93
N PHE A 174 1.13 -2.80 1.00
CA PHE A 174 -0.29 -2.79 1.33
C PHE A 174 -0.79 -4.12 1.91
N VAL A 175 -0.36 -5.27 1.37
CA VAL A 175 -0.87 -6.57 1.83
C VAL A 175 -0.62 -6.81 3.32
N PRO A 176 0.58 -6.59 3.89
CA PRO A 176 0.80 -6.71 5.34
C PRO A 176 0.00 -5.71 6.18
N GLY A 177 -0.12 -4.45 5.71
CA GLY A 177 -0.89 -3.42 6.40
C GLY A 177 -2.38 -3.75 6.45
N VAL A 178 -2.94 -4.14 5.31
CA VAL A 178 -4.34 -4.58 5.17
C VAL A 178 -4.60 -5.83 6.00
N MET A 179 -3.68 -6.80 6.03
CA MET A 179 -3.77 -7.98 6.90
C MET A 179 -3.97 -7.57 8.38
N THR A 180 -3.17 -6.63 8.87
CA THR A 180 -3.24 -6.17 10.27
C THR A 180 -4.59 -5.51 10.56
N ILE A 181 -5.06 -4.64 9.66
CA ILE A 181 -6.37 -3.96 9.78
C ILE A 181 -7.51 -4.98 9.76
N ILE A 182 -7.46 -5.96 8.85
CA ILE A 182 -8.47 -7.01 8.73
C ILE A 182 -8.53 -7.84 10.01
N LEU A 183 -7.38 -8.30 10.54
CA LEU A 183 -7.35 -9.09 11.76
C LEU A 183 -7.89 -8.30 12.95
N MET A 184 -7.60 -7.00 13.03
CA MET A 184 -8.16 -6.10 14.05
C MET A 184 -9.67 -5.96 13.91
N LEU A 185 -10.17 -5.64 12.70
CA LEU A 185 -11.60 -5.47 12.43
C LEU A 185 -12.39 -6.75 12.73
N VAL A 186 -11.89 -7.88 12.25
CA VAL A 186 -12.48 -9.20 12.51
C VAL A 186 -12.54 -9.48 14.01
N SER A 187 -11.46 -9.23 14.75
CA SER A 187 -11.41 -9.45 16.19
C SER A 187 -12.40 -8.54 16.93
N ALA A 188 -12.41 -7.24 16.64
CA ALA A 188 -13.31 -6.27 17.26
C ALA A 188 -14.79 -6.55 16.96
N MET A 189 -15.10 -6.88 15.69
CA MET A 189 -16.46 -7.26 15.29
C MET A 189 -16.92 -8.52 16.01
N MET A 190 -16.04 -9.52 16.21
CA MET A 190 -16.40 -10.75 16.91
C MET A 190 -16.73 -10.52 18.38
N THR A 191 -15.94 -9.70 19.09
CA THR A 191 -16.26 -9.32 20.48
C THR A 191 -17.62 -8.63 20.57
N SER A 192 -17.88 -7.67 19.67
CA SER A 192 -19.14 -6.93 19.62
C SER A 192 -20.33 -7.84 19.32
N ILE A 193 -20.25 -8.67 18.27
CA ILE A 193 -21.32 -9.58 17.86
C ILE A 193 -21.61 -10.61 18.96
N SER A 194 -20.57 -11.16 19.60
CA SER A 194 -20.74 -12.16 20.66
C SER A 194 -21.54 -11.63 21.85
N ILE A 195 -21.29 -10.38 22.27
CA ILE A 195 -21.97 -9.75 23.41
C ILE A 195 -23.33 -9.20 23.00
N ALA A 196 -23.41 -8.48 21.88
CA ALA A 196 -24.65 -7.88 21.39
C ALA A 196 -25.72 -8.95 21.12
N ARG A 197 -25.34 -10.07 20.49
CA ARG A 197 -26.26 -11.17 20.19
C ARG A 197 -26.86 -11.79 21.46
N GLU A 198 -26.07 -11.94 22.53
CA GLU A 198 -26.58 -12.46 23.81
C GLU A 198 -27.56 -11.49 24.47
N LYS A 199 -27.35 -10.18 24.28
CA LYS A 199 -28.27 -9.14 24.75
C LYS A 199 -29.57 -9.12 23.93
N GLU A 200 -29.48 -9.25 22.61
CA GLU A 200 -30.64 -9.26 21.70
C GLU A 200 -31.52 -10.50 21.86
N LEU A 201 -30.92 -11.68 22.07
CA LEU A 201 -31.65 -12.94 22.26
C LEU A 201 -32.17 -13.14 23.69
N GLY A 202 -31.90 -12.21 24.61
CA GLY A 202 -32.29 -12.31 26.02
C GLY A 202 -31.58 -13.44 26.79
N THR A 203 -30.59 -14.09 26.18
CA THR A 203 -29.86 -15.23 26.76
C THR A 203 -28.81 -14.81 27.78
N MET A 204 -28.55 -13.50 27.92
CA MET A 204 -27.65 -12.93 28.93
C MET A 204 -28.09 -13.30 30.37
N GLU A 205 -29.39 -13.28 30.66
CA GLU A 205 -29.92 -13.65 31.98
C GLU A 205 -29.72 -15.15 32.26
N ILE A 206 -29.93 -15.99 31.24
CA ILE A 206 -29.72 -17.45 31.32
C ILE A 206 -28.24 -17.77 31.56
N LEU A 207 -27.32 -17.02 30.95
CA LEU A 207 -25.88 -17.14 31.19
C LEU A 207 -25.49 -16.76 32.62
N LEU A 208 -26.09 -15.71 33.18
CA LEU A 208 -25.80 -15.23 34.54
C LEU A 208 -26.36 -16.16 35.63
N VAL A 209 -27.47 -16.85 35.36
CA VAL A 209 -28.07 -17.84 36.28
C VAL A 209 -27.45 -19.24 36.09
N SER A 210 -26.64 -19.45 35.06
CA SER A 210 -25.97 -20.72 34.81
C SER A 210 -24.93 -21.05 35.91
N PRO A 211 -24.68 -22.33 36.22
CA PRO A 211 -23.68 -22.74 37.23
C PRO A 211 -22.23 -22.59 36.74
N LEU A 212 -21.97 -21.74 35.74
CA LEU A 212 -20.64 -21.45 35.20
C LEU A 212 -20.07 -20.18 35.85
N LYS A 213 -18.76 -20.17 36.15
CA LYS A 213 -18.10 -18.96 36.65
C LYS A 213 -18.05 -17.90 35.53
N PRO A 214 -18.17 -16.59 35.82
CA PRO A 214 -18.11 -15.54 34.80
C PRO A 214 -16.89 -15.63 33.87
N PHE A 215 -15.70 -15.89 34.42
CA PHE A 215 -14.48 -16.09 33.63
C PHE A 215 -14.57 -17.30 32.67
N GLN A 216 -15.23 -18.39 33.07
CA GLN A 216 -15.42 -19.56 32.21
C GLN A 216 -16.36 -19.26 31.03
N VAL A 217 -17.33 -18.38 31.21
CA VAL A 217 -18.20 -17.92 30.14
C VAL A 217 -17.41 -17.07 29.14
N ILE A 218 -16.60 -16.13 29.63
CA ILE A 218 -15.75 -15.27 28.78
C ILE A 218 -14.77 -16.12 27.98
N VAL A 219 -13.97 -16.97 28.63
CA VAL A 219 -13.01 -17.85 27.94
C VAL A 219 -13.73 -18.80 26.98
N GLY A 220 -14.89 -19.34 27.38
CA GLY A 220 -15.69 -20.22 26.54
C GLY A 220 -16.19 -19.57 25.25
N LYS A 221 -16.39 -18.25 25.25
CA LYS A 221 -16.75 -17.46 24.07
C LYS A 221 -15.54 -17.03 23.26
N VAL A 222 -14.48 -16.55 23.92
CA VAL A 222 -13.29 -16.00 23.26
C VAL A 222 -12.49 -17.10 22.54
N VAL A 223 -12.37 -18.31 23.10
CA VAL A 223 -11.58 -19.40 22.51
C VAL A 223 -12.01 -19.79 21.09
N PRO A 224 -13.32 -20.00 20.81
CA PRO A 224 -13.80 -20.22 19.44
C PRO A 224 -13.39 -19.11 18.47
N TYR A 225 -13.45 -17.86 18.89
CA TYR A 225 -13.11 -16.72 18.05
C TYR A 225 -11.59 -16.58 17.83
N ILE A 226 -10.76 -16.86 18.84
CA ILE A 226 -9.30 -16.96 18.66
C ILE A 226 -8.98 -18.00 17.59
N PHE A 227 -9.58 -19.19 17.68
CA PHE A 227 -9.37 -20.24 16.70
C PHE A 227 -9.72 -19.78 15.28
N LEU A 228 -10.85 -19.12 15.11
CA LEU A 228 -11.28 -18.62 13.80
C LEU A 228 -10.38 -17.49 13.27
N SER A 229 -9.95 -16.57 14.13
CA SER A 229 -8.98 -15.53 13.77
C SER A 229 -7.63 -16.12 13.32
N ILE A 230 -7.17 -17.20 13.95
CA ILE A 230 -5.94 -17.90 13.54
C ILE A 230 -6.12 -18.51 12.15
N VAL A 231 -7.24 -19.19 11.90
CA VAL A 231 -7.56 -19.72 10.57
C VAL A 231 -7.60 -18.59 9.54
N ASN A 232 -8.21 -17.46 9.86
CA ASN A 232 -8.27 -16.30 8.97
C ASN A 232 -6.87 -15.71 8.71
N ALA A 233 -6.02 -15.59 9.73
CA ALA A 233 -4.63 -15.15 9.56
C ALA A 233 -3.85 -16.08 8.61
N ILE A 234 -4.00 -17.40 8.76
CA ILE A 234 -3.39 -18.39 7.86
C ILE A 234 -3.90 -18.18 6.43
N VAL A 235 -5.21 -18.05 6.22
CA VAL A 235 -5.79 -17.82 4.89
C VAL A 235 -5.24 -16.55 4.25
N ILE A 236 -5.18 -15.45 5.00
CA ILE A 236 -4.65 -14.16 4.53
C ILE A 236 -3.17 -14.26 4.16
N ILE A 237 -2.35 -14.91 4.99
CA ILE A 237 -0.92 -15.12 4.69
C ILE A 237 -0.76 -15.96 3.42
N VAL A 238 -1.51 -17.06 3.31
CA VAL A 238 -1.48 -17.94 2.13
C VAL A 238 -1.88 -17.18 0.87
N LEU A 239 -2.93 -16.35 0.93
CA LEU A 239 -3.32 -15.49 -0.19
C LEU A 239 -2.23 -14.47 -0.53
N GLY A 240 -1.62 -13.84 0.48
CA GLY A 240 -0.51 -12.91 0.30
C GLY A 240 0.68 -13.54 -0.44
N ILE A 241 1.01 -14.79 -0.12
CA ILE A 241 2.11 -15.51 -0.77
C ILE A 241 1.71 -16.00 -2.17
N LEU A 242 0.58 -16.70 -2.30
CA LEU A 242 0.22 -17.39 -3.55
C LEU A 242 -0.36 -16.47 -4.62
N VAL A 243 -1.19 -15.50 -4.23
CA VAL A 243 -1.87 -14.60 -5.17
C VAL A 243 -1.00 -13.38 -5.47
N PHE A 244 -0.37 -12.83 -4.43
CA PHE A 244 0.33 -11.54 -4.50
C PHE A 244 1.85 -11.67 -4.53
N GLY A 245 2.39 -12.88 -4.35
CA GLY A 245 3.84 -13.11 -4.38
C GLY A 245 4.60 -12.40 -3.27
N VAL A 246 3.94 -12.07 -2.15
CA VAL A 246 4.57 -11.36 -1.03
C VAL A 246 5.57 -12.30 -0.36
N PRO A 247 6.88 -11.96 -0.34
CA PRO A 247 7.87 -12.82 0.28
C PRO A 247 7.77 -12.74 1.80
N VAL A 248 7.58 -13.88 2.47
CA VAL A 248 7.70 -13.97 3.93
C VAL A 248 9.14 -14.34 4.27
N GLN A 249 9.92 -13.31 4.63
CA GLN A 249 11.31 -13.48 5.05
C GLN A 249 11.41 -13.63 6.57
N GLY A 250 12.21 -14.57 7.05
CA GLY A 250 12.41 -14.83 8.48
C GLY A 250 11.67 -16.07 9.00
N SER A 251 11.27 -16.04 10.28
CA SER A 251 10.67 -17.20 10.95
C SER A 251 9.14 -17.16 10.89
N LEU A 252 8.54 -18.15 10.22
CA LEU A 252 7.09 -18.37 10.22
C LEU A 252 6.54 -18.62 11.62
N PHE A 253 7.35 -19.21 12.51
CA PHE A 253 6.95 -19.44 13.89
C PHE A 253 6.82 -18.13 14.66
N LEU A 254 7.77 -17.20 14.48
CA LEU A 254 7.71 -15.88 15.10
C LEU A 254 6.49 -15.10 14.58
N LEU A 255 6.27 -15.11 13.27
CA LEU A 255 5.09 -14.50 12.64
C LEU A 255 3.79 -15.08 13.20
N GLY A 256 3.70 -16.41 13.34
CA GLY A 256 2.55 -17.08 13.93
C GLY A 256 2.32 -16.70 15.39
N PHE A 257 3.39 -16.66 16.19
CA PHE A 257 3.31 -16.27 17.59
C PHE A 257 2.86 -14.81 17.77
N GLU A 258 3.45 -13.88 17.01
CA GLU A 258 3.05 -12.46 17.02
C GLU A 258 1.62 -12.28 16.51
N SER A 259 1.19 -13.03 15.50
CA SER A 259 -0.19 -13.01 15.02
C SER A 259 -1.17 -13.45 16.10
N VAL A 260 -0.86 -14.53 16.84
CA VAL A 260 -1.69 -14.99 17.96
C VAL A 260 -1.72 -13.95 19.08
N LEU A 261 -0.58 -13.35 19.42
CA LEU A 261 -0.49 -12.28 20.42
C LEU A 261 -1.34 -11.07 19.99
N PHE A 262 -1.22 -10.65 18.73
CA PHE A 262 -2.02 -9.56 18.15
C PHE A 262 -3.52 -9.86 18.21
N ILE A 263 -3.94 -11.07 17.85
CA ILE A 263 -5.35 -11.51 17.94
C ILE A 263 -5.86 -11.43 19.38
N ILE A 264 -5.09 -11.94 20.35
CA ILE A 264 -5.48 -11.90 21.77
C ILE A 264 -5.62 -10.46 22.25
N THR A 265 -4.66 -9.58 21.91
CA THR A 265 -4.72 -8.16 22.30
C THR A 265 -5.88 -7.43 21.63
N SER A 266 -6.18 -7.74 20.37
CA SER A 266 -7.29 -7.13 19.62
C SER A 266 -8.66 -7.59 20.13
N LEU A 267 -8.77 -8.82 20.64
CA LEU A 267 -9.99 -9.34 21.29
C LEU A 267 -10.21 -8.75 22.69
N ALA A 268 -9.15 -8.24 23.33
CA ALA A 268 -9.23 -7.58 24.63
C ALA A 268 -9.65 -6.10 24.53
N LEU A 269 -9.66 -5.53 23.32
CA LEU A 269 -10.11 -4.18 23.01
C LEU A 269 -11.64 -4.09 22.98
#